data_AF-A0A381UYJ1-F1
#
_entry.id   AF-A0A381UYJ1-F1
#
_cell.length_a   1.000
_cell.length_b   1.000
_cell.length_c   1.000
_cell.angle_alpha   90.00
_cell.angle_beta   90.00
_cell.angle_gamma   90.00
#
_symmetry.space_group_name_H-M   'P 1'
#
loop_
_entity.id
_entity.type
_entity.pdbx_description
1 polymer ?
#
loop_
_entity_poly.entity_id
_entity_poly.type
_entity_poly.pdbx_seq_one_letter_code
_entity_poly.pdbx_strand_id
1 'polypeptide(L)'
;VDVAVQSGADLIGFVFAKKSPRYISPELASQLSGSIPAQVKTTAVMLHPSDSEAQEVFDRFLPDYLQTDAKDFISLNLPKGCHP
;
A
#
# COMPACT_ATOMS: atom_id res chain seq x y z
N VAL A 1 -12.50 -4.38 3.85
CA VAL A 1 -11.73 -3.67 4.89
C VAL A 1 -12.37 -3.90 6.25
N ASP A 2 -13.63 -3.52 6.43
CA ASP A 2 -14.35 -3.58 7.72
C ASP A 2 -14.25 -4.93 8.45
N VAL A 3 -14.48 -6.04 7.75
CA VAL A 3 -14.37 -7.38 8.36
C VAL A 3 -12.96 -7.64 8.91
N ALA A 4 -11.90 -7.21 8.20
CA ALA A 4 -10.53 -7.40 8.66
C ALA A 4 -10.25 -6.55 9.91
N VAL A 5 -10.72 -5.30 9.94
CA VAL A 5 -10.61 -4.41 11.11
C VAL A 5 -11.36 -5.00 12.31
N GLN A 6 -12.61 -5.42 12.13
CA GLN A 6 -13.43 -6.02 13.18
C GLN A 6 -12.87 -7.34 13.70
N SER A 7 -12.13 -8.08 12.86
CA SER A 7 -11.45 -9.32 13.24
C SER A 7 -10.11 -9.08 13.95
N GLY A 8 -9.69 -7.82 14.14
CA GLY A 8 -8.47 -7.47 14.87
C GLY A 8 -7.20 -7.54 14.02
N ALA A 9 -7.27 -7.31 12.70
CA ALA A 9 -6.08 -7.23 11.87
C ALA A 9 -5.18 -6.05 12.27
N ASP A 10 -3.88 -6.28 12.42
CA ASP A 10 -2.89 -5.23 12.68
C ASP A 10 -2.51 -4.47 11.39
N LEU A 11 -2.57 -5.14 10.24
CA LEU A 11 -2.26 -4.56 8.92
C LEU A 11 -3.27 -4.98 7.86
N ILE A 12 -3.53 -4.09 6.90
CA ILE A 12 -4.33 -4.35 5.70
C ILE A 12 -3.51 -4.01 4.45
N GLY A 13 -3.33 -5.01 3.60
CA GLY A 13 -2.60 -4.88 2.33
C GLY A 13 -3.50 -4.55 1.15
N PHE A 14 -3.05 -3.60 0.33
CA PHE A 14 -3.67 -3.21 -0.94
C PHE A 14 -2.69 -3.50 -2.07
N VAL A 15 -3.14 -4.22 -3.10
CA VAL A 15 -2.27 -4.73 -4.15
C VAL A 15 -2.30 -3.81 -5.36
N PHE A 16 -1.13 -3.31 -5.78
CA PHE A 16 -0.96 -2.40 -6.93
C PHE A 16 -0.23 -3.06 -8.11
N ALA A 17 -0.11 -4.39 -8.12
CA ALA A 17 0.40 -5.13 -9.27
C ALA A 17 -0.71 -5.39 -10.30
N LYS A 18 -0.68 -4.69 -11.46
CA LYS A 18 -1.75 -4.72 -12.49
C LYS A 18 -2.15 -6.12 -13.00
N LYS A 19 -1.24 -7.10 -12.94
CA LYS A 19 -1.52 -8.51 -13.33
C LYS A 19 -2.18 -9.34 -12.23
N SER A 20 -2.26 -8.82 -11.00
CA SER A 20 -2.89 -9.51 -9.88
C SER A 20 -4.41 -9.43 -9.98
N PRO A 21 -5.16 -10.50 -9.70
CA PRO A 21 -6.63 -10.44 -9.60
C PRO A 21 -7.10 -9.59 -8.41
N ARG A 22 -6.20 -9.23 -7.49
CA ARG A 22 -6.46 -8.37 -6.33
C ARG A 22 -6.07 -6.91 -6.57
N TYR A 23 -5.68 -6.56 -7.79
CA TYR A 23 -5.31 -5.19 -8.14
C TYR A 23 -6.45 -4.22 -7.83
N ILE A 24 -6.11 -3.09 -7.21
CA ILE A 24 -6.99 -1.92 -7.10
C ILE A 24 -6.23 -0.65 -7.46
N SER A 25 -6.94 0.42 -7.83
CA SER A 25 -6.29 1.71 -8.09
C SER A 25 -5.88 2.41 -6.78
N PRO A 26 -4.86 3.30 -6.82
CA PRO A 26 -4.48 4.11 -5.68
C PRO A 26 -5.62 4.96 -5.11
N GLU A 27 -6.51 5.49 -5.96
CA GLU A 27 -7.69 6.26 -5.54
C GLU A 27 -8.68 5.41 -4.76
N LEU A 28 -8.96 4.19 -5.24
CA LEU A 28 -9.85 3.27 -4.53
C LEU A 28 -9.22 2.83 -3.21
N ALA A 29 -7.91 2.60 -3.17
CA ALA A 29 -7.19 2.28 -1.94
C ALA A 29 -7.34 3.40 -0.89
N SER A 30 -7.16 4.66 -1.32
CA SER A 30 -7.34 5.86 -0.48
C SER A 30 -8.76 6.00 0.06
N GLN A 31 -9.77 5.75 -0.78
CA GLN A 31 -11.17 5.74 -0.35
C GLN A 31 -11.45 4.65 0.69
N LEU A 32 -10.91 3.45 0.48
CA LEU A 32 -11.10 2.30 1.37
C LEU A 32 -10.30 2.44 2.69
N SER A 33 -9.15 3.11 2.68
CA SER A 33 -8.38 3.34 3.90
C SER A 33 -8.95 4.44 4.79
N GLY A 34 -9.81 5.32 4.26
CA GLY A 34 -10.47 6.36 5.05
C GLY A 34 -11.30 5.85 6.23
N SER A 35 -11.75 4.58 6.22
CA SER A 35 -12.46 3.95 7.34
C SER A 35 -11.57 3.14 8.27
N ILE A 36 -10.27 3.01 7.97
CA ILE A 36 -9.34 2.21 8.76
C ILE A 36 -8.91 3.02 10.01
N PRO A 37 -9.09 2.49 11.22
CA PRO A 37 -8.61 3.14 12.44
C PRO A 37 -7.07 3.25 12.45
N ALA A 38 -6.53 4.32 13.03
CA ALA A 38 -5.08 4.61 13.00
C ALA A 38 -4.17 3.52 13.60
N GLN A 39 -4.71 2.67 14.47
CA GLN A 39 -4.00 1.52 15.03
C GLN A 39 -3.78 0.37 14.02
N VAL A 40 -4.59 0.29 12.96
CA VAL A 40 -4.44 -0.69 11.89
C VAL A 40 -3.64 -0.04 10.76
N LYS A 41 -2.51 -0.63 10.40
CA LYS A 41 -1.59 -0.06 9.41
C LYS A 41 -1.92 -0.50 8.00
N THR A 42 -1.60 0.37 7.05
CA THR A 42 -1.84 0.13 5.63
C THR A 42 -0.56 -0.29 4.93
N THR A 43 -0.65 -1.27 4.03
CA THR A 43 0.50 -1.75 3.26
C THR A 43 0.21 -1.67 1.77
N ALA A 44 1.06 -0.99 1.02
CA ALA A 44 1.08 -1.05 -0.44
C ALA A 44 1.88 -2.28 -0.87
N VAL A 45 1.26 -3.20 -1.61
CA VAL A 45 1.92 -4.40 -2.13
C VAL A 45 2.17 -4.22 -3.62
N MET A 46 3.45 -4.18 -4.01
CA MET A 46 3.89 -3.91 -5.38
C MET A 46 4.86 -5.00 -5.86
N LEU A 47 4.79 -5.33 -7.15
CA LEU A 47 5.70 -6.28 -7.79
C LEU A 47 6.58 -5.52 -8.79
N HIS A 48 7.85 -5.32 -8.45
CA HIS A 48 8.81 -4.59 -9.28
C HIS A 48 8.25 -3.27 -9.85
N PRO A 49 7.76 -2.36 -9.01
CA PRO A 49 7.18 -1.12 -9.51
C PRO A 49 8.24 -0.25 -10.18
N SER A 50 7.84 0.46 -11.23
CA SER A 50 8.62 1.63 -11.67
C SER A 50 8.54 2.76 -10.64
N ASP A 51 9.51 3.67 -10.64
CA ASP A 51 9.50 4.86 -9.77
C ASP A 51 8.20 5.66 -9.91
N SER A 52 7.67 5.78 -11.13
CA SER A 52 6.40 6.47 -11.39
C SER A 52 5.21 5.75 -10.79
N GLU A 53 5.17 4.42 -10.83
CA GLU A 53 4.06 3.64 -10.24
C GLU A 53 4.12 3.70 -8.71
N ALA A 54 5.31 3.63 -8.13
CA ALA A 54 5.49 3.80 -6.69
C ALA A 54 5.08 5.21 -6.24
N GLN A 55 5.52 6.25 -6.97
CA GLN A 55 5.17 7.64 -6.67
C GLN A 55 3.67 7.88 -6.76
N GLU A 56 2.99 7.32 -7.77
CA GLU A 56 1.54 7.41 -7.89
C GLU A 56 0.82 6.82 -6.66
N VAL A 57 1.26 5.66 -6.17
CA VAL A 57 0.73 5.08 -4.94
C VAL A 57 1.01 5.96 -3.73
N PHE A 58 2.23 6.47 -3.58
CA PHE A 58 2.59 7.33 -2.45
C PHE A 58 1.76 8.61 -2.41
N ASP A 59 1.55 9.26 -3.56
CA ASP A 59 0.83 10.53 -3.64
C ASP A 59 -0.67 10.39 -3.37
N ARG A 60 -1.27 9.24 -3.73
CA ARG A 60 -2.72 9.03 -3.66
C ARG A 60 -3.17 8.25 -2.42
N PHE A 61 -2.40 7.22 -2.04
CA PHE A 61 -2.78 6.26 -1.01
C PHE A 61 -2.07 6.50 0.33
N LEU A 62 -0.85 7.04 0.33
CA LEU A 62 -0.05 7.32 1.54
C LEU A 62 0.08 6.11 2.49
N PRO A 63 0.63 4.97 2.04
CA PRO A 63 0.74 3.76 2.86
C PRO A 63 1.71 3.92 4.05
N ASP A 64 1.42 3.25 5.17
CA ASP A 64 2.37 3.12 6.27
C ASP A 64 3.55 2.19 5.93
N TYR A 65 3.31 1.18 5.07
CA TYR A 65 4.33 0.22 4.64
C TYR A 65 4.32 0.00 3.12
N LEU A 66 5.50 -0.21 2.53
CA LEU A 66 5.69 -0.70 1.18
C LEU A 66 6.22 -2.14 1.23
N GLN A 67 5.45 -3.09 0.71
CA GLN A 67 5.92 -4.45 0.48
C GLN A 67 6.25 -4.64 -1.00
N THR A 68 7.52 -4.89 -1.30
CA THR A 68 8.01 -5.23 -2.64
C THR A 68 9.28 -6.10 -2.56
N ASP A 69 9.90 -6.44 -3.67
CA ASP A 69 11.13 -7.24 -3.64
C ASP A 69 12.30 -6.42 -3.09
N ALA A 70 13.17 -7.04 -2.29
CA ALA A 70 14.26 -6.35 -1.58
C ALA A 70 15.18 -5.53 -2.50
N LYS A 71 15.33 -5.94 -3.77
CA LYS A 71 16.14 -5.24 -4.77
C LYS A 71 15.52 -3.93 -5.24
N ASP A 72 14.21 -3.79 -5.16
CA ASP A 72 13.51 -2.60 -5.62
C ASP A 72 13.80 -1.40 -4.70
N PHE A 73 14.10 -1.64 -3.42
CA PHE A 73 14.54 -0.60 -2.47
C PHE A 73 15.92 0.00 -2.78
N ILE A 74 16.66 -0.52 -3.76
CA ILE A 74 17.92 0.09 -4.21
C ILE A 74 17.64 1.42 -4.93
N SER A 75 16.52 1.54 -5.65
CA SER A 75 16.15 2.73 -6.42
C SER A 75 14.97 3.50 -5.85
N LEU A 76 14.07 2.84 -5.12
CA LEU A 76 12.87 3.48 -4.58
C LEU A 76 13.19 4.43 -3.43
N ASN A 77 12.59 5.64 -3.48
CA ASN A 77 12.63 6.61 -2.39
C ASN A 77 11.31 6.53 -1.60
N LEU A 78 11.37 6.03 -0.38
CA LEU A 78 10.20 5.97 0.50
C LEU A 78 9.84 7.36 1.04
N PRO A 79 8.57 7.76 1.03
CA PRO A 79 8.14 9.00 1.67
C PRO A 79 8.26 8.88 3.20
N LYS A 80 8.34 10.04 3.87
CA LYS A 80 8.40 10.08 5.33
C LYS A 80 7.19 9.38 5.96
N GLY A 81 7.44 8.42 6.84
CA GLY A 81 6.40 7.65 7.53
C GLY A 81 5.96 6.38 6.80
N CYS A 82 6.49 6.13 5.59
CA CYS A 82 6.37 4.84 4.94
C CYS A 82 7.61 3.99 5.23
N HIS A 83 7.39 2.74 5.62
CA HIS A 83 8.43 1.79 6.02
C HIS A 83 8.52 0.63 5.01
N PRO A 84 9.71 0.01 4.84
CA PRO A 84 9.82 -1.23 4.06
C PRO A 84 9.14 -2.42 4.75
#